data_AF-A0AAU9TED4-F1
#
_entry.id   AF-A0AAU9TED4-F1
#
_cell.length_a   1.000
_cell.length_b   1.000
_cell.length_c   1.000
_cell.angle_alpha   90.00
_cell.angle_beta   90.00
_cell.angle_gamma   90.00
#
_symmetry.space_group_name_H-M   'P 1'
#
loop_
_entity.id
_entity.type
_entity.pdbx_description
1 polymer ?
#
loop_
_entity_poly.entity_id
_entity_poly.type
_entity_poly.pdbx_seq_one_letter_code
_entity_poly.pdbx_strand_id
1 'polypeptide(L)'
;MFSYYSSPRKSIRWYKRVIFHCLDVAVWNAFYLYKKYVKKDKKYKSIEFRDKLIKEMCNISENVKGSDVVRKDSMYSSQRFNKHTVENSNVAAMKGHWPIVMPVASTSDEGKRKFKYLNCKMCTKLKKRKETKYICKGCAQRTPLCPECFEDWHILYSNE
;
A
#
# COMPACT_ATOMS: atom_id res chain seq x y z
N MET A 1 -20.51 28.65 -0.21
CA MET A 1 -19.40 29.00 0.71
C MET A 1 -19.06 27.87 1.67
N PHE A 2 -20.04 27.31 2.39
CA PHE A 2 -19.82 26.14 3.27
C PHE A 2 -19.40 24.87 2.52
N SER A 3 -20.03 24.56 1.37
CA SER A 3 -19.70 23.35 0.58
C SER A 3 -18.21 23.19 0.20
N TYR A 4 -17.48 24.29 -0.02
CA TYR A 4 -16.07 24.25 -0.44
C TYR A 4 -15.08 23.92 0.68
N TYR A 5 -15.43 24.18 1.94
CA TYR A 5 -14.56 23.95 3.10
C TYR A 5 -15.23 23.10 4.18
N SER A 6 -16.41 22.56 3.90
CA SER A 6 -17.09 21.65 4.81
C SER A 6 -16.24 20.41 5.00
N SER A 7 -16.37 19.80 6.18
CA SER A 7 -15.71 18.54 6.52
C SER A 7 -16.67 17.34 6.41
N PRO A 8 -17.25 17.00 5.24
CA PRO A 8 -18.14 15.86 5.13
C PRO A 8 -17.32 14.57 5.24
N ARG A 9 -17.48 13.85 6.36
CA ARG A 9 -16.98 12.49 6.53
C ARG A 9 -18.08 11.50 6.15
N LYS A 10 -17.76 10.48 5.34
CA LYS A 10 -18.73 9.52 4.76
C LYS A 10 -19.50 8.67 5.78
N SER A 11 -19.08 8.60 7.05
CA SER A 11 -19.66 7.71 8.07
C SER A 11 -19.90 8.38 9.43
N ILE A 12 -20.69 9.45 9.47
CA ILE A 12 -20.96 10.18 10.72
C ILE A 12 -22.40 10.04 11.21
N ARG A 13 -22.54 9.65 12.49
CA ARG A 13 -23.83 9.68 13.21
C ARG A 13 -24.41 11.10 13.19
N TRP A 14 -25.72 11.24 13.07
CA TRP A 14 -26.39 12.51 12.79
C TRP A 14 -25.99 13.66 13.73
N TYR A 15 -25.83 13.39 15.03
CA TYR A 15 -25.47 14.42 16.02
C TYR A 15 -24.07 14.99 15.77
N LYS A 16 -23.12 14.16 15.32
CA LYS A 16 -21.78 14.63 14.94
C LYS A 16 -21.84 15.58 13.74
N ARG A 17 -22.74 15.31 12.78
CA ARG A 17 -22.96 16.18 11.61
C ARG A 17 -23.41 17.58 12.04
N VAL A 18 -24.29 17.68 13.03
CA VAL A 18 -24.74 18.96 13.59
C VAL A 18 -23.57 19.70 14.23
N ILE A 19 -22.75 19.01 15.04
CA ILE A 19 -21.56 19.63 15.66
C ILE A 19 -20.59 20.18 14.60
N PHE A 20 -20.29 19.41 13.54
CA PHE A 20 -19.43 19.89 12.46
C PHE A 20 -20.01 21.08 11.71
N HIS A 21 -21.33 21.11 11.53
CA HIS A 21 -22.00 22.27 10.95
C HIS A 21 -21.90 23.51 11.84
N CYS A 22 -22.14 23.37 13.14
CA CYS A 22 -21.95 24.47 14.10
C CYS A 22 -20.51 24.99 14.09
N LEU A 23 -19.51 24.11 14.01
CA LEU A 23 -18.11 24.50 13.87
C LEU A 23 -17.83 25.26 12.57
N ASP A 24 -18.35 24.78 11.45
CA ASP A 24 -18.21 25.45 10.15
C ASP A 24 -18.78 26.89 10.19
N VAL A 25 -19.95 27.07 10.83
CA VAL A 25 -20.60 28.38 11.02
C VAL A 25 -19.79 29.27 11.96
N ALA A 26 -19.32 28.74 13.09
CA ALA A 26 -18.52 29.49 14.06
C ALA A 26 -17.21 30.03 13.42
N VAL A 27 -16.50 29.19 12.66
CA VAL A 27 -15.28 29.59 11.95
C VAL A 27 -15.57 30.66 10.91
N TRP A 28 -16.71 30.58 10.23
CA TRP A 28 -17.10 31.60 9.25
C TRP A 28 -17.40 32.95 9.90
N ASN A 29 -18.15 32.94 11.01
CA ASN A 29 -18.46 34.16 11.77
C ASN A 29 -17.19 34.80 12.33
N ALA A 30 -16.27 33.99 12.87
CA ALA A 30 -14.97 34.45 13.33
C ALA A 30 -14.15 35.08 12.20
N PHE A 31 -14.11 34.45 11.01
CA PHE A 31 -13.43 35.01 9.84
C PHE A 31 -14.03 36.35 9.40
N TYR A 32 -15.36 36.47 9.39
CA TYR A 32 -16.05 37.70 9.04
C TYR A 32 -15.68 38.84 10.00
N LEU A 33 -15.70 38.57 11.31
CA LEU A 33 -15.27 39.54 12.33
C LEU A 33 -13.80 39.90 12.18
N TYR A 34 -12.92 38.92 11.96
CA TYR A 34 -11.49 39.13 11.78
C TYR A 34 -11.19 40.02 10.56
N LYS A 35 -11.91 39.83 9.46
CA LYS A 35 -11.81 40.68 8.26
C LYS A 35 -12.35 42.09 8.49
N LYS A 36 -13.40 42.23 9.31
CA LYS A 36 -14.01 43.53 9.60
C LYS A 36 -13.14 44.39 10.52
N TYR A 37 -12.54 43.79 11.55
CA TYR A 37 -11.90 44.53 12.63
C TYR A 37 -10.37 44.45 12.66
N VAL A 38 -9.77 43.34 12.20
CA VAL A 38 -8.31 43.13 12.31
C VAL A 38 -7.62 43.33 10.95
N LYS A 39 -8.02 42.57 9.93
CA LYS A 39 -7.44 42.65 8.58
C LYS A 39 -8.43 43.27 7.61
N LYS A 40 -8.31 44.57 7.37
CA LYS A 40 -9.11 45.31 6.37
C LYS A 40 -8.80 44.94 4.91
N ASP A 41 -7.87 44.02 4.68
CA ASP A 41 -7.51 43.54 3.35
C ASP A 41 -8.64 42.74 2.71
N LYS A 42 -9.17 43.29 1.61
CA LYS A 42 -10.20 42.61 0.80
C LYS A 42 -9.72 41.28 0.23
N LYS A 43 -8.41 41.15 -0.05
CA LYS A 43 -7.76 39.98 -0.65
C LYS A 43 -7.54 38.82 0.33
N TYR A 44 -7.70 39.02 1.63
CA TYR A 44 -7.46 37.96 2.61
C TYR A 44 -8.52 36.84 2.45
N LYS A 45 -8.04 35.62 2.20
CA LYS A 45 -8.86 34.45 1.89
C LYS A 45 -9.21 33.69 3.16
N SER A 46 -10.39 33.06 3.18
CA SER A 46 -10.84 32.25 4.31
C SER A 46 -9.94 31.04 4.61
N ILE A 47 -9.23 30.52 3.60
CA ILE A 47 -8.30 29.41 3.76
C ILE A 47 -7.05 29.79 4.57
N GLU A 48 -6.52 31.00 4.35
CA GLU A 48 -5.35 31.50 5.09
C GLU A 48 -5.71 31.76 6.56
N PHE A 49 -6.94 32.20 6.81
CA PHE A 49 -7.46 32.32 8.18
C PHE A 49 -7.57 30.97 8.86
N ARG A 50 -8.12 29.97 8.16
CA ARG A 50 -8.25 28.60 8.70
C ARG A 50 -6.89 27.95 8.97
N ASP A 51 -5.92 28.13 8.08
CA ASP A 51 -4.55 27.62 8.28
C ASP A 51 -3.91 28.24 9.54
N LYS A 52 -4.02 29.56 9.70
CA LYS A 52 -3.53 30.25 10.90
C LYS A 52 -4.24 29.78 12.17
N LEU A 53 -5.57 29.67 12.13
CA LEU A 53 -6.37 29.19 13.26
C LEU A 53 -5.98 27.76 13.68
N ILE A 54 -5.79 26.85 12.72
CA ILE A 54 -5.37 25.48 13.00
C ILE A 54 -3.96 25.45 13.62
N LYS A 55 -3.03 26.26 13.09
CA LYS A 55 -1.67 26.33 13.63
C LYS A 55 -1.64 26.82 15.07
N GLU A 56 -2.43 27.86 15.38
CA GLU A 56 -2.57 28.38 16.74
C GLU A 56 -3.23 27.36 17.68
N MET A 57 -4.35 26.75 17.27
CA MET A 57 -5.06 25.79 18.12
C MET A 57 -4.28 24.50 18.39
N CYS A 58 -3.47 24.05 17.43
CA CYS A 58 -2.68 22.83 17.54
C CYS A 58 -1.23 23.08 17.99
N ASN A 59 -0.85 24.32 18.31
CA ASN A 59 0.53 24.71 18.66
C ASN A 59 1.57 24.24 17.62
N ILE A 60 1.25 24.36 16.33
CA ILE A 60 2.13 24.00 15.22
C ILE A 60 2.93 25.24 14.80
N SER A 61 4.22 25.08 14.54
CA SER A 61 5.05 26.21 14.09
C SER A 61 4.58 26.76 12.74
N GLU A 62 4.62 28.09 12.58
CA GLU A 62 4.05 28.78 11.40
C GLU A 62 4.63 28.30 10.06
N ASN A 63 5.88 27.83 10.09
CA ASN A 63 6.65 27.41 8.93
C ASN A 63 6.30 26.00 8.41
N VAL A 64 5.48 25.24 9.16
CA VAL A 64 5.13 23.88 8.76
C VAL A 64 3.88 23.91 7.87
N LYS A 65 3.97 23.29 6.69
CA LYS A 65 2.80 23.09 5.83
C LYS A 65 2.01 21.89 6.33
N GLY A 66 0.68 21.92 6.17
CA GLY A 66 -0.19 20.81 6.57
C GLY A 66 0.19 19.46 5.93
N SER A 67 0.79 19.48 4.73
CA SER A 67 1.35 18.28 4.08
C SER A 67 2.43 17.59 4.90
N ASP A 68 3.22 18.36 5.63
CA ASP A 68 4.41 17.89 6.34
C ASP A 68 4.02 17.30 7.70
N VAL A 69 2.89 17.75 8.26
CA VAL A 69 2.27 17.16 9.46
C VAL A 69 1.63 15.81 9.11
N VAL A 70 0.82 15.76 8.06
CA VAL A 70 0.06 14.55 7.68
C VAL A 70 0.99 13.43 7.18
N ARG A 71 2.13 13.77 6.57
CA ARG A 71 3.11 12.78 6.08
C ARG A 71 3.92 12.10 7.19
N LYS A 72 4.09 12.73 8.35
CA LYS A 72 4.88 12.16 9.45
C LYS A 72 4.18 10.97 10.11
N ASP A 73 2.86 11.04 10.30
CA ASP A 73 2.08 10.01 11.00
C ASP A 73 1.31 9.08 10.06
N SER A 74 1.68 9.06 8.78
CA SER A 74 1.15 8.11 7.83
C SER A 74 1.75 6.71 8.07
N MET A 75 1.43 6.14 9.23
CA MET A 75 1.62 4.72 9.53
C MET A 75 0.84 3.83 8.52
N TYR A 76 -0.18 4.39 7.85
CA TYR A 76 -1.02 3.68 6.87
C TYR A 76 -0.68 3.90 5.37
N SER A 77 0.05 4.96 4.95
CA SER A 77 0.52 5.04 3.54
C SER A 77 1.76 4.20 3.27
N SER A 78 2.42 3.66 4.30
CA SER A 78 3.53 2.72 4.16
C SER A 78 3.08 1.37 3.58
N GLN A 79 1.78 1.08 3.48
CA GLN A 79 1.28 -0.18 2.91
C GLN A 79 1.15 -0.18 1.37
N ARG A 80 1.23 0.95 0.68
CA ARG A 80 1.07 0.98 -0.80
C ARG A 80 2.34 1.31 -1.59
N PHE A 81 3.43 1.67 -0.93
CA PHE A 81 4.73 1.86 -1.58
C PHE A 81 5.91 1.36 -0.73
N ASN A 82 5.71 0.36 0.15
CA ASN A 82 6.84 -0.46 0.58
C ASN A 82 7.21 -1.42 -0.55
N LYS A 83 8.02 -0.87 -1.46
CA LYS A 83 9.18 -1.56 -2.01
C LYS A 83 9.93 -2.14 -0.80
N HIS A 84 9.64 -3.39 -0.46
CA HIS A 84 10.34 -4.13 0.58
C HIS A 84 11.84 -4.16 0.26
N THR A 85 12.58 -3.16 0.74
CA THR A 85 13.94 -3.37 1.23
C THR A 85 13.80 -3.82 2.67
N VAL A 86 13.32 -5.05 2.83
CA VAL A 86 13.69 -5.81 4.03
C VAL A 86 15.13 -6.17 3.76
N GLU A 87 16.04 -5.54 4.49
CA GLU A 87 17.36 -6.10 4.75
C GLU A 87 17.17 -7.32 5.65
N ASN A 88 16.51 -8.34 5.12
CA ASN A 88 16.74 -9.71 5.47
C ASN A 88 17.56 -10.20 4.29
N SER A 89 18.81 -10.54 4.53
CA SER A 89 19.74 -11.17 3.59
C SER A 89 19.12 -12.35 2.82
N ASN A 90 18.02 -12.91 3.32
CA ASN A 90 17.30 -14.05 2.73
C ASN A 90 16.15 -13.67 1.77
N VAL A 91 15.72 -12.39 1.69
CA VAL A 91 14.65 -11.96 0.76
C VAL A 91 15.20 -11.62 -0.62
N ALA A 92 16.50 -11.34 -0.73
CA ALA A 92 17.17 -11.17 -2.02
C ALA A 92 17.09 -12.46 -2.87
N ALA A 93 17.12 -13.63 -2.24
CA ALA A 93 17.05 -14.96 -2.85
C ALA A 93 15.75 -15.27 -3.61
N MET A 94 14.62 -14.65 -3.21
CA MET A 94 13.31 -14.92 -3.84
C MET A 94 12.91 -13.87 -4.88
N LYS A 95 13.71 -12.80 -5.08
CA LYS A 95 13.41 -11.79 -6.10
C LYS A 95 13.48 -12.43 -7.49
N GLY A 96 12.33 -12.62 -8.14
CA GLY A 96 12.25 -13.20 -9.48
C GLY A 96 11.84 -14.67 -9.53
N HIS A 97 11.67 -15.33 -8.39
CA HIS A 97 11.33 -16.74 -8.30
C HIS A 97 9.84 -16.94 -8.01
N TRP A 98 9.08 -17.43 -8.98
CA TRP A 98 7.67 -17.80 -8.79
C TRP A 98 7.30 -19.08 -9.55
N PRO A 99 6.34 -19.87 -9.04
CA PRO A 99 5.91 -21.09 -9.70
C PRO A 99 5.09 -20.78 -10.96
N ILE A 100 5.45 -21.43 -12.06
CA ILE A 100 4.69 -21.46 -13.31
C ILE A 100 4.35 -22.91 -13.64
N VAL A 101 3.18 -23.13 -14.24
CA VAL A 101 2.78 -24.44 -14.74
C VAL A 101 3.46 -24.72 -16.07
N MET A 102 4.04 -25.90 -16.23
CA MET A 102 4.66 -26.28 -17.51
C MET A 102 3.60 -26.49 -18.61
N PRO A 103 3.71 -25.77 -19.74
CA PRO A 103 2.93 -26.08 -20.92
C PRO A 103 3.50 -27.34 -21.60
N VAL A 104 2.62 -28.18 -22.15
CA VAL A 104 3.02 -29.27 -23.03
C VAL A 104 3.21 -28.68 -24.43
N ALA A 105 4.35 -28.96 -25.08
CA ALA A 105 4.55 -28.59 -26.48
C ALA A 105 3.46 -29.26 -27.32
N SER A 106 2.64 -28.46 -28.00
CA SER A 106 1.56 -28.90 -28.85
C SER A 106 2.11 -29.61 -30.08
N THR A 107 2.44 -30.90 -29.95
CA THR A 107 2.48 -31.80 -31.09
C THR A 107 1.20 -32.61 -31.08
N SER A 108 0.61 -32.64 -32.26
CA SER A 108 -0.70 -33.13 -32.67
C SER A 108 -1.25 -34.36 -31.93
N ASP A 109 -2.58 -34.42 -32.03
CA ASP A 109 -3.43 -35.60 -31.91
C ASP A 109 -4.12 -35.80 -30.55
N GLU A 110 -5.43 -35.94 -30.70
CA GLU A 110 -6.48 -36.01 -29.70
C GLU A 110 -6.13 -37.01 -28.58
N GLY A 111 -6.01 -36.50 -27.35
CA GLY A 111 -5.96 -37.34 -26.14
C GLY A 111 -4.76 -37.19 -25.21
N LYS A 112 -3.85 -36.20 -25.38
CA LYS A 112 -2.68 -36.06 -24.48
C LYS A 112 -2.89 -35.04 -23.35
N ARG A 113 -2.34 -35.38 -22.18
CA ARG A 113 -2.54 -34.73 -20.86
C ARG A 113 -2.30 -33.21 -20.92
N LYS A 114 -3.19 -32.43 -20.29
CA LYS A 114 -3.13 -30.95 -20.23
C LYS A 114 -1.83 -30.40 -19.61
N PHE A 115 -1.15 -31.21 -18.80
CA PHE A 115 0.07 -30.82 -18.07
C PHE A 115 1.08 -31.96 -18.07
N LYS A 116 2.37 -31.60 -18.08
CA LYS A 116 3.47 -32.53 -17.81
C LYS A 116 3.84 -32.48 -16.33
N TYR A 117 3.87 -33.65 -15.69
CA TYR A 117 4.32 -33.81 -14.31
C TYR A 117 5.80 -34.21 -14.29
N LEU A 118 6.56 -33.62 -13.37
CA LEU A 118 7.96 -33.95 -13.10
C LEU A 118 8.15 -34.25 -11.62
N ASN A 119 9.20 -34.97 -11.29
CA ASN A 119 9.56 -35.20 -9.89
C ASN A 119 10.07 -33.91 -9.25
N CYS A 120 9.62 -33.59 -8.04
CA CYS A 120 10.15 -32.46 -7.28
C CYS A 120 11.60 -32.74 -6.87
N LYS A 121 12.53 -31.83 -7.21
CA LYS A 121 13.96 -31.98 -6.87
C LYS A 121 14.20 -32.07 -5.35
N MET A 122 13.51 -31.24 -4.55
CA MET A 122 13.64 -31.27 -3.09
C MET A 122 13.15 -32.59 -2.49
N CYS A 123 11.96 -33.05 -2.89
CA CYS A 123 11.42 -34.33 -2.41
C CYS A 123 12.32 -35.50 -2.80
N THR A 124 12.93 -35.45 -3.99
CA THR A 124 13.87 -36.48 -4.46
C THR A 124 15.10 -36.55 -3.55
N LYS A 125 15.65 -35.40 -3.12
CA LYS A 125 16.73 -35.34 -2.11
C LYS A 125 16.30 -35.93 -0.77
N LEU A 126 15.07 -35.69 -0.36
CA LEU A 126 14.47 -36.26 0.87
C LEU A 126 14.01 -37.72 0.73
N LYS A 127 14.34 -38.40 -0.38
CA LYS A 127 13.89 -39.77 -0.72
C LYS A 127 12.37 -39.95 -0.70
N LYS A 128 11.61 -38.87 -0.90
CA LYS A 128 10.15 -38.86 -1.03
C LYS A 128 9.78 -38.75 -2.51
N ARG A 129 8.95 -39.66 -3.01
CA ARG A 129 8.41 -39.56 -4.37
C ARG A 129 7.23 -38.59 -4.38
N LYS A 130 7.40 -37.41 -4.97
CA LYS A 130 6.33 -36.42 -5.19
C LYS A 130 6.47 -35.79 -6.56
N GLU A 131 5.39 -35.84 -7.33
CA GLU A 131 5.30 -35.25 -8.66
C GLU A 131 4.68 -33.85 -8.59
N THR A 132 5.10 -32.95 -9.47
CA THR A 132 4.65 -31.56 -9.54
C THR A 132 4.49 -31.11 -10.98
N LYS A 133 3.50 -30.25 -11.22
CA LYS A 133 3.27 -29.54 -12.50
C LYS A 133 3.96 -28.17 -12.55
N TYR A 134 4.56 -27.75 -11.42
CA TYR A 134 5.12 -26.42 -11.24
C TYR A 134 6.63 -26.42 -11.40
N ILE A 135 7.13 -25.41 -12.09
CA ILE A 135 8.55 -25.08 -12.24
C ILE A 135 8.79 -23.64 -11.77
N CYS A 136 9.99 -23.34 -11.28
CA CYS A 136 10.35 -21.96 -10.97
C CYS A 136 10.76 -21.19 -12.23
N LYS A 137 10.19 -20.00 -12.48
CA LYS A 137 10.59 -19.11 -13.59
C LYS A 137 11.97 -18.48 -13.39
N GLY A 138 12.33 -18.18 -12.14
CA GLY A 138 13.54 -17.44 -11.78
C GLY A 138 14.82 -18.28 -11.78
N CYS A 139 14.71 -19.59 -11.58
CA CYS A 139 15.88 -20.49 -11.58
C CYS A 139 16.41 -20.72 -13.01
N ALA A 140 17.74 -20.67 -13.20
CA ALA A 140 18.38 -20.92 -14.50
C ALA A 140 17.97 -22.26 -15.13
N GLN A 141 17.83 -23.31 -14.30
CA GLN A 141 17.47 -24.65 -14.75
C GLN A 141 15.95 -24.95 -14.76
N ARG A 142 15.08 -23.96 -14.52
CA ARG A 142 13.62 -24.17 -14.40
C ARG A 142 13.24 -25.36 -13.53
N THR A 143 13.77 -25.37 -12.30
CA THR A 143 13.69 -26.50 -11.39
C THR A 143 12.23 -26.86 -11.02
N PRO A 144 11.81 -28.14 -11.15
CA PRO A 144 10.49 -28.59 -10.73
C PRO A 144 10.38 -28.72 -9.21
N LEU A 145 9.43 -27.99 -8.61
CA LEU A 145 9.19 -27.95 -7.16
C LEU A 145 7.69 -28.07 -6.86
N CYS A 146 7.33 -28.75 -5.78
CA CYS A 146 5.97 -28.72 -5.25
C CYS A 146 5.77 -27.44 -4.41
N PRO A 147 4.52 -27.01 -4.14
CA PRO A 147 4.25 -25.79 -3.39
C PRO A 147 4.90 -25.75 -2.00
N GLU A 148 4.91 -26.89 -1.30
CA GLU A 148 5.51 -27.01 0.05
C GLU A 148 7.03 -26.82 0.01
N CYS A 149 7.72 -27.43 -0.95
CA CYS A 149 9.18 -27.36 -1.04
C CYS A 149 9.69 -26.12 -1.78
N PHE A 150 8.79 -25.24 -2.24
CA PHE A 150 9.18 -24.08 -3.04
C PHE A 150 9.98 -23.09 -2.20
N GLU A 151 9.49 -22.75 -1.01
CA GLU A 151 10.17 -21.81 -0.10
C GLU A 151 11.52 -22.37 0.37
N ASP A 152 11.51 -23.60 0.91
CA ASP A 152 12.73 -24.27 1.40
C ASP A 152 13.83 -24.35 0.34
N TRP A 153 13.48 -24.63 -0.92
CA TRP A 153 14.46 -24.72 -2.00
C TRP A 153 15.13 -23.38 -2.28
N HIS A 154 14.36 -22.29 -2.29
CA HIS A 154 14.90 -20.96 -2.57
C HIS A 154 15.62 -20.34 -1.36
N ILE A 155 15.33 -20.79 -0.15
CA ILE A 155 16.11 -20.41 1.05
C ILE A 155 17.44 -21.15 1.07
N LEU A 156 17.47 -22.45 0.74
CA LEU A 156 18.66 -23.29 0.88
C LEU A 156 19.60 -23.24 -0.35
N TYR A 157 19.08 -22.96 -1.54
CA TYR A 157 19.82 -23.05 -2.80
C TYR A 157 19.71 -21.76 -3.64
N SER A 158 19.72 -20.59 -2.98
CA SER A 158 19.43 -19.28 -3.59
C SER A 158 20.40 -18.79 -4.67
N ASN A 159 21.47 -19.54 -5.00
CA ASN A 159 22.56 -19.08 -5.87
C ASN A 159 23.08 -20.15 -6.86
N GLU A 160 22.25 -21.12 -7.26
CA GLU A 160 22.59 -22.10 -8.34
C GLU A 160 21.68 -22.00 -9.57
#